data_AF-A0A090QNC0-F1
#
_entry.id   AF-A0A090QNC0-F1
#
_cell.length_a   1.000
_cell.length_b   1.000
_cell.length_c   1.000
_cell.angle_alpha   90.00
_cell.angle_beta   90.00
_cell.angle_gamma   90.00
#
_symmetry.space_group_name_H-M   'P 1'
#
loop_
_entity.id
_entity.type
_entity.pdbx_description
1 polymer ?
#
loop_
_entity_poly.entity_id
_entity_poly.type
_entity_poly.pdbx_seq_one_letter_code
_entity_poly.pdbx_strand_id
1 'polypeptide(L)'
;MIYFVDKSNNKAFDQYSLHVWNNDTCDRAGEVNGAWDDTRIKPAGVDAQGPYWRLPLVDGKTACINFIVRDENLGNLTGDAKLAFNEISDRTASYLSGSTAAYDERGDVRATVRDCQCRSTPCEQPYLVVGWR
;
A
#
# COMPACT_ATOMS: atom_id res chain seq x y z
N MET A 1 -3.65 6.99 5.12
CA MET A 1 -3.51 7.01 3.64
C MET A 1 -2.70 5.79 3.24
N ILE A 2 -3.09 5.11 2.16
CA ILE A 2 -2.37 3.93 1.67
C ILE A 2 -1.72 4.30 0.35
N TYR A 3 -0.44 4.00 0.26
CA TYR A 3 0.39 4.24 -0.90
C TYR A 3 0.85 2.93 -1.49
N PHE A 4 0.87 2.83 -2.82
CA PHE A 4 1.30 1.60 -3.48
C PHE A 4 2.38 1.88 -4.52
N VAL A 5 3.42 1.04 -4.49
CA VAL A 5 4.51 1.04 -5.46
C VAL A 5 4.42 -0.26 -6.25
N ASP A 6 4.16 -0.15 -7.54
CA ASP A 6 4.14 -1.28 -8.45
C ASP A 6 5.53 -1.50 -9.07
N LYS A 7 5.97 -2.76 -9.13
CA LYS A 7 7.23 -3.17 -9.79
C LYS A 7 7.07 -3.31 -11.31
N SER A 8 5.85 -3.49 -11.80
CA SER A 8 5.55 -3.87 -13.19
C SER A 8 5.62 -2.72 -14.20
N ASN A 9 5.97 -1.50 -13.76
CA ASN A 9 5.92 -0.26 -14.57
C ASN A 9 4.54 0.07 -15.17
N ASN A 10 3.45 -0.58 -14.73
CA ASN A 10 2.09 -0.26 -15.16
C ASN A 10 1.79 1.24 -14.98
N LYS A 11 0.94 1.77 -15.86
CA LYS A 11 0.52 3.18 -15.89
C LYS A 11 -0.99 3.34 -15.77
N ALA A 12 -1.77 2.25 -15.92
CA ALA A 12 -3.23 2.24 -15.80
C ALA A 12 -3.69 2.11 -14.34
N PHE A 13 -3.11 2.92 -13.45
CA PHE A 13 -3.39 2.86 -12.02
C PHE A 13 -4.81 3.30 -11.65
N ASP A 14 -5.49 4.02 -12.53
CA ASP A 14 -6.89 4.43 -12.39
C ASP A 14 -7.86 3.24 -12.31
N GLN A 15 -7.48 2.11 -12.89
CA GLN A 15 -8.30 0.89 -12.86
C GLN A 15 -8.10 0.05 -11.61
N TYR A 16 -7.05 0.32 -10.83
CA TYR A 16 -6.74 -0.40 -9.60
C TYR A 16 -7.85 -0.20 -8.57
N SER A 17 -7.91 -1.08 -7.58
CA SER A 17 -8.87 -0.96 -6.49
C SER A 17 -8.36 -1.57 -5.21
N LEU A 18 -8.95 -1.18 -4.08
CA LEU A 18 -8.76 -1.91 -2.83
C LEU A 18 -9.89 -2.91 -2.62
N HIS A 19 -9.53 -4.10 -2.16
CA HIS A 19 -10.43 -4.95 -1.40
C HIS A 19 -10.18 -4.70 0.09
N VAL A 20 -11.20 -4.33 0.86
CA VAL A 20 -11.09 -3.87 2.25
C VAL A 20 -12.18 -4.55 3.07
N TRP A 21 -11.81 -5.07 4.24
CA TRP A 21 -12.74 -5.76 5.13
C TRP A 21 -12.44 -5.48 6.60
N ASN A 22 -13.48 -5.57 7.41
CA ASN A 22 -13.38 -5.55 8.87
C ASN A 22 -13.64 -6.95 9.43
N ASN A 23 -12.93 -7.30 10.49
CA ASN A 23 -13.10 -8.54 11.26
C ASN A 23 -12.66 -8.31 12.71
N ASP A 24 -12.62 -9.37 13.52
CA ASP A 24 -12.22 -9.28 14.93
C ASP A 24 -10.78 -8.81 15.15
N THR A 25 -9.92 -8.88 14.12
CA THR A 25 -8.52 -8.47 14.19
C THR A 25 -8.25 -7.04 13.74
N CYS A 26 -9.04 -6.52 12.78
CA CYS A 26 -9.00 -5.12 12.34
C CYS A 26 -10.41 -4.66 11.96
N ASP A 27 -10.88 -3.58 12.56
CA ASP A 27 -12.27 -3.13 12.47
C ASP A 27 -12.42 -1.61 12.23
N ARG A 28 -11.34 -0.95 11.82
CA ARG A 28 -11.32 0.52 11.72
C ARG A 28 -11.66 1.06 10.34
N ALA A 29 -11.87 0.21 9.32
CA ALA A 29 -12.13 0.68 7.96
C ALA A 29 -13.57 1.20 7.85
N GLY A 30 -13.73 2.47 7.46
CA GLY A 30 -15.05 3.09 7.27
C GLY A 30 -15.70 2.76 5.94
N GLU A 31 -14.95 2.17 5.02
CA GLU A 31 -15.45 1.67 3.75
C GLU A 31 -14.89 0.26 3.51
N VAL A 32 -15.79 -0.70 3.26
CA VAL A 32 -15.47 -2.11 3.03
C VAL A 32 -16.22 -2.63 1.81
N ASN A 33 -15.67 -3.61 1.11
CA ASN A 33 -16.35 -4.31 0.02
C ASN A 33 -16.37 -5.81 0.28
N GLY A 34 -17.56 -6.39 0.37
CA GLY A 34 -17.72 -7.80 0.74
C GLY A 34 -17.41 -8.78 -0.39
N ALA A 35 -17.63 -8.38 -1.64
CA ALA A 35 -17.41 -9.23 -2.81
C ALA A 35 -16.03 -8.98 -3.44
N TRP A 36 -15.40 -10.05 -3.94
CA TRP A 36 -14.09 -9.96 -4.59
C TRP A 36 -14.11 -9.21 -5.93
N ASP A 37 -15.25 -9.07 -6.58
CA ASP A 37 -15.42 -8.36 -7.84
C ASP A 37 -15.89 -6.90 -7.66
N ASP A 38 -16.18 -6.48 -6.43
CA ASP A 38 -16.54 -5.10 -6.13
C ASP A 38 -15.30 -4.20 -6.18
N THR A 39 -15.18 -3.40 -7.25
CA THR A 39 -14.05 -2.50 -7.51
C THR A 39 -14.31 -1.04 -7.11
N ARG A 40 -15.37 -0.75 -6.36
CA ARG A 40 -15.79 0.64 -6.07
C ARG A 40 -14.77 1.48 -5.30
N ILE A 41 -13.89 0.86 -4.52
CA ILE A 41 -12.84 1.55 -3.75
C ILE A 41 -11.64 1.84 -4.67
N LYS A 42 -11.78 2.87 -5.48
CA LYS A 42 -10.76 3.34 -6.44
C LYS A 42 -9.71 4.24 -5.78
N PRO A 43 -8.51 4.38 -6.39
CA PRO A 43 -7.51 5.33 -5.91
C PRO A 43 -8.10 6.73 -5.79
N ALA A 44 -7.74 7.44 -4.73
CA ALA A 44 -8.05 8.84 -4.56
C ALA A 44 -7.21 9.73 -5.51
N GLY A 45 -6.13 9.18 -6.05
CA GLY A 45 -5.32 9.80 -7.07
C GLY A 45 -4.09 8.96 -7.41
N VAL A 46 -3.32 9.45 -8.38
CA VAL A 46 -2.07 8.86 -8.84
C VAL A 46 -1.05 9.98 -8.90
N ASP A 47 0.12 9.75 -8.31
CA ASP A 47 1.26 10.67 -8.41
C ASP A 47 2.43 10.03 -9.19
N ALA A 48 3.56 10.72 -9.24
CA ALA A 48 4.75 10.25 -9.95
C ALA A 48 5.32 8.92 -9.42
N GLN A 49 4.87 8.43 -8.26
CA GLN A 49 5.34 7.19 -7.66
C GLN A 49 4.30 6.06 -7.66
N GLY A 50 3.03 6.37 -7.89
CA GLY A 50 1.97 5.36 -7.99
C GLY A 50 0.63 5.83 -7.45
N PRO A 51 -0.37 4.93 -7.38
CA PRO A 51 -1.68 5.25 -6.84
C PRO A 51 -1.64 5.43 -5.32
N TYR A 52 -2.64 6.14 -4.83
CA TYR A 52 -2.87 6.29 -3.40
C TYR A 52 -4.37 6.28 -3.06
N TRP A 53 -4.68 5.79 -1.86
CA TRP A 53 -6.04 5.71 -1.35
C TRP A 53 -6.18 6.48 -0.04
N ARG A 54 -7.34 7.12 0.11
CA ARG A 54 -7.78 7.75 1.36
C ARG A 54 -9.02 7.01 1.83
N LEU A 55 -8.82 6.07 2.75
CA LEU A 55 -9.92 5.35 3.36
C LEU A 55 -10.45 6.13 4.57
N PRO A 56 -11.77 6.34 4.68
CA PRO A 56 -12.35 6.83 5.92
C PRO A 56 -12.14 5.79 7.03
N LEU A 57 -12.09 6.27 8.27
CA LEU A 57 -11.98 5.41 9.46
C LEU A 57 -13.24 5.54 10.32
N VAL A 58 -13.63 4.44 10.95
CA VAL A 58 -14.76 4.36 11.90
C VAL A 58 -14.29 3.80 13.22
N ASP A 59 -14.98 4.14 14.31
CA ASP A 59 -14.71 3.61 15.66
C ASP A 59 -14.76 2.08 15.70
N GLY A 60 -13.81 1.53 16.47
CA GLY A 60 -13.55 0.10 16.53
C GLY A 60 -12.74 -0.24 17.78
N LYS A 61 -12.64 -1.54 18.06
CA LYS A 61 -11.90 -2.11 19.20
C LYS A 61 -10.42 -2.26 18.91
N THR A 62 -10.05 -2.26 17.62
CA THR A 62 -8.68 -2.50 17.16
C THR A 62 -8.05 -1.20 16.66
N ALA A 63 -6.76 -1.25 16.34
CA ALA A 63 -6.02 -0.12 15.82
C ALA A 63 -5.47 -0.41 14.42
N CYS A 64 -6.27 -1.03 13.54
CA CYS A 64 -5.81 -1.38 12.20
C CYS A 64 -6.92 -1.51 11.16
N ILE A 65 -6.51 -1.61 9.90
CA ILE A 65 -7.37 -1.95 8.75
C ILE A 65 -6.74 -3.09 7.94
N ASN A 66 -7.60 -3.93 7.35
CA ASN A 66 -7.17 -4.97 6.41
C ASN A 66 -7.50 -4.55 4.98
N PHE A 67 -6.61 -4.84 4.05
CA PHE A 67 -6.86 -4.61 2.64
C PHE A 67 -5.99 -5.46 1.72
N ILE A 68 -6.37 -5.51 0.45
CA ILE A 68 -5.57 -6.02 -0.66
C ILE A 68 -5.60 -4.97 -1.77
N VAL A 69 -4.43 -4.64 -2.34
CA VAL A 69 -4.36 -3.85 -3.57
C VAL A 69 -4.57 -4.78 -4.76
N ARG A 70 -5.46 -4.39 -5.68
CA ARG A 70 -5.76 -5.13 -6.91
C ARG A 70 -5.50 -4.31 -8.16
N ASP A 71 -5.05 -4.99 -9.21
CA ASP A 71 -4.96 -4.45 -10.57
C ASP A 71 -6.33 -4.47 -11.31
N GLU A 72 -6.33 -4.10 -12.58
CA GLU A 72 -7.51 -4.09 -13.45
C GLU A 72 -8.16 -5.47 -13.67
N ASN A 73 -7.40 -6.55 -13.48
CA ASN A 73 -7.84 -7.94 -13.66
C ASN A 73 -8.23 -8.59 -12.32
N LEU A 74 -8.38 -7.80 -11.25
CA LEU A 74 -8.59 -8.27 -9.88
C LEU A 74 -7.43 -9.13 -9.36
N GLY A 75 -6.23 -8.99 -9.93
CA GLY A 75 -5.02 -9.66 -9.46
C GLY A 75 -4.62 -9.17 -8.08
N ASN A 76 -4.27 -10.09 -7.17
CA ASN A 76 -3.82 -9.73 -5.83
C ASN A 76 -2.36 -9.24 -5.86
N LEU A 77 -2.13 -7.97 -5.55
CA LEU A 77 -0.80 -7.37 -5.63
C LEU A 77 -0.06 -7.28 -4.29
N THR A 78 -0.71 -7.50 -3.14
CA THR A 78 -0.06 -7.33 -1.81
C THR A 78 -0.12 -8.57 -0.95
N GLY A 79 -1.05 -9.49 -1.19
CA GLY A 79 -1.56 -10.39 -0.16
C GLY A 79 -2.45 -9.65 0.85
N ASP A 80 -2.86 -10.35 1.90
CA ASP A 80 -3.70 -9.82 2.98
C ASP A 80 -2.89 -8.82 3.83
N ALA A 81 -2.81 -7.58 3.34
CA ALA A 81 -2.05 -6.52 3.97
C ALA A 81 -2.83 -5.90 5.12
N LYS A 82 -2.07 -5.40 6.10
CA LYS A 82 -2.59 -4.73 7.28
C LYS A 82 -1.85 -3.42 7.48
N LEU A 83 -2.59 -2.36 7.78
CA LEU A 83 -2.02 -1.12 8.30
C LEU A 83 -2.33 -1.04 9.79
N ALA A 84 -1.30 -1.23 10.61
CA ALA A 84 -1.39 -1.20 12.06
C ALA A 84 -1.00 0.19 12.59
N PHE A 85 -1.96 0.89 13.21
CA PHE A 85 -1.81 2.29 13.64
C PHE A 85 -0.90 2.44 14.87
N ASN A 86 -0.63 1.36 15.59
CA ASN A 86 0.37 1.31 16.65
C ASN A 86 1.80 1.24 16.10
N GLU A 87 1.99 0.75 14.88
CA GLU A 87 3.29 0.72 14.19
C GLU A 87 3.50 2.01 13.39
N ILE A 88 2.46 2.45 12.67
CA ILE A 88 2.47 3.67 11.86
C ILE A 88 1.41 4.64 12.40
N SER A 89 1.84 5.54 13.28
CA SER A 89 0.95 6.38 14.10
C SER A 89 0.22 7.48 13.32
N ASP A 90 0.81 7.96 12.23
CA ASP A 90 0.20 8.95 11.34
C ASP A 90 -0.81 8.32 10.36
N ARG A 91 -0.90 6.98 10.37
CA ARG A 91 -1.78 6.15 9.55
C ARG A 91 -1.51 6.29 8.06
N THR A 92 -0.30 6.63 7.67
CA THR A 92 0.13 6.77 6.29
C THR A 92 1.23 5.77 5.99
N ALA A 93 0.95 4.82 5.11
CA ALA A 93 1.88 3.72 4.84
C ALA A 93 1.98 3.42 3.36
N SER A 94 3.15 2.93 2.99
CA SER A 94 3.51 2.54 1.64
C SER A 94 3.68 1.03 1.56
N TYR A 95 3.21 0.45 0.46
CA TYR A 95 3.23 -0.98 0.20
C TYR A 95 3.83 -1.26 -1.16
N LEU A 96 4.50 -2.41 -1.28
CA LEU A 96 5.18 -2.84 -2.48
C LEU A 96 4.46 -4.04 -3.10
N SER A 97 4.37 -4.06 -4.43
CA SER A 97 3.88 -5.24 -5.14
C SER A 97 4.62 -6.53 -4.72
N GLY A 98 3.83 -7.52 -4.31
CA GLY A 98 4.26 -8.81 -3.76
C GLY A 98 4.61 -8.80 -2.28
N SER A 99 4.25 -7.77 -1.51
CA SER A 99 4.55 -7.66 -0.07
C SER A 99 3.36 -7.16 0.74
N THR A 100 3.20 -7.73 1.93
CA THR A 100 2.26 -7.26 2.97
C THR A 100 2.89 -6.25 3.93
N ALA A 101 4.19 -5.99 3.81
CA ALA A 101 4.90 -5.11 4.73
C ALA A 101 4.50 -3.64 4.54
N ALA A 102 4.22 -2.99 5.66
CA ALA A 102 3.96 -1.55 5.72
C ALA A 102 5.28 -0.79 5.90
N TYR A 103 5.46 0.25 5.12
CA TYR A 103 6.60 1.16 5.23
C TYR A 103 6.07 2.56 5.57
N ASP A 104 6.62 3.16 6.62
CA ASP A 104 6.21 4.50 7.09
C ASP A 104 6.49 5.55 6.00
N GLU A 105 7.65 5.44 5.35
CA GLU A 105 8.04 6.33 4.26
C GLU A 105 7.99 5.64 2.88
N ARG A 106 7.52 6.36 1.86
CA ARG A 106 7.60 5.91 0.45
C ARG A 106 9.05 5.69 0.00
N GLY A 107 10.01 6.42 0.60
CA GLY A 107 11.44 6.32 0.31
C GLY A 107 12.00 4.92 0.62
N ASP A 108 11.59 4.32 1.73
CA ASP A 108 12.06 3.01 2.17
C ASP A 108 11.65 1.87 1.23
N VAL A 109 10.45 1.98 0.66
CA VAL A 109 9.97 1.05 -0.37
C VAL A 109 10.88 1.09 -1.59
N ARG A 110 11.25 2.29 -2.04
CA ARG A 110 12.14 2.47 -3.21
C ARG A 110 13.55 1.97 -2.95
N ALA A 111 14.09 2.19 -1.75
CA ALA A 111 15.38 1.64 -1.36
C ALA A 111 15.36 0.11 -1.48
N THR A 112 14.29 -0.53 -1.00
CA THR A 112 14.10 -1.99 -1.11
C THR A 112 14.02 -2.47 -2.57
N VAL A 113 13.30 -1.76 -3.45
CA VAL A 113 13.20 -2.10 -4.88
C VAL A 113 14.55 -1.95 -5.59
N ARG A 114 15.28 -0.87 -5.30
CA ARG A 114 16.60 -0.62 -5.90
C ARG A 114 17.64 -1.64 -5.41
N ASP A 115 17.58 -2.04 -4.15
CA ASP A 115 18.48 -3.05 -3.60
C ASP A 115 18.29 -4.44 -4.26
N CYS A 116 17.04 -4.79 -4.61
CA CYS A 116 16.77 -5.97 -5.44
C CYS A 116 17.33 -5.86 -6.87
N GLN A 117 17.29 -4.67 -7.49
CA GLN A 117 17.88 -4.45 -8.83
C GLN A 117 19.41 -4.50 -8.80
N CYS A 118 20.03 -4.01 -7.72
CA CYS A 118 21.48 -4.03 -7.52
C CYS A 118 22.07 -5.41 -7.17
N ARG A 119 21.28 -6.41 -6.78
CA ARG A 119 21.81 -7.79 -6.65
C ARG A 119 22.33 -8.40 -7.97
N SER A 120 22.07 -7.75 -9.10
CA SER A 120 22.55 -8.18 -10.42
C SER A 120 23.78 -7.40 -10.95
N THR A 121 24.19 -6.29 -10.31
CA THR A 121 25.43 -5.54 -10.62
C THR A 121 25.85 -4.67 -9.43
N PRO A 122 27.16 -4.57 -9.09
CA PRO A 122 27.59 -3.86 -7.90
C PRO A 122 27.47 -2.35 -8.13
N CYS A 123 26.53 -1.70 -7.43
CA CYS A 123 26.49 -0.25 -7.37
C CYS A 123 26.81 0.18 -5.94
N GLU A 124 27.86 0.99 -5.82
CA GLU A 124 28.31 1.65 -4.62
C GLU A 124 27.14 2.33 -3.87
N GLN A 125 27.01 2.01 -2.58
CA GLN A 125 26.37 2.89 -1.60
C GLN A 125 27.50 3.59 -0.82
N PRO A 126 27.37 4.85 -0.37
CA PRO A 126 26.17 5.33 0.34
C PRO A 126 25.79 6.80 0.06
N TYR A 127 24.51 7.08 -0.12
CA TYR A 127 24.00 8.41 0.19
C TYR A 127 22.82 8.31 1.14
N LEU A 128 23.11 8.73 2.37
CA LEU A 128 22.18 9.26 3.34
C LEU A 128 21.21 10.22 2.61
N VAL A 129 19.94 9.87 2.48
CA VAL A 129 18.92 10.86 2.07
C VAL A 129 18.13 11.23 3.31
N VAL A 130 18.53 12.37 3.86
CA VAL A 130 17.90 13.10 4.95
C VAL A 130 16.62 13.75 4.42
N GLY A 131 15.47 13.45 5.01
CA GLY A 131 14.16 14.05 4.66
C GLY A 131 13.71 13.64 3.26
N TRP A 132 12.43 13.56 2.92
CA TRP A 132 11.37 14.53 3.12
C TRP A 132 10.03 13.82 2.90
N ARG A 133 9.06 14.17 3.74
CA ARG A 133 7.62 13.81 3.76
C ARG A 133 7.04 13.09 2.55
#